data_AF-A0A0B8NU94-F1
#
_entry.id   AF-A0A0B8NU94-F1
#
_cell.length_a   1.000
_cell.length_b   1.000
_cell.length_c   1.000
_cell.angle_alpha   90.00
_cell.angle_beta   90.00
_cell.angle_gamma   90.00
#
_symmetry.space_group_name_H-M   'P 1'
#
loop_
_entity.id
_entity.type
_entity.pdbx_description
1 polymer ?
#
loop_
_entity_poly.entity_id
_entity_poly.type
_entity_poly.pdbx_seq_one_letter_code
_entity_poly.pdbx_strand_id
1 'polypeptide(L)' 'MLEKYRPHLHMTPDSGWMNDPNGLVYFGGQYHQFYQYYPQDTVWGPMHWDIR' A
#
# COMPACT_ATOMS: atom_id res chain seq x y z
N MET A 1 -20.95 4.38 7.71
CA MET A 1 -20.69 5.46 6.74
C MET A 1 -19.36 5.14 6.10
N LEU A 2 -19.23 5.24 4.78
CA LEU A 2 -17.93 5.07 4.11
C LEU A 2 -16.98 6.19 4.55
N GLU A 3 -15.69 5.88 4.67
CA GLU A 3 -14.67 6.90 4.97
C GLU A 3 -14.61 7.92 3.83
N LYS A 4 -14.84 9.20 4.15
CA LYS A 4 -15.05 10.28 3.15
C LYS A 4 -13.92 10.41 2.12
N TYR A 5 -12.69 10.14 2.51
CA TYR A 5 -11.50 10.36 1.68
C TYR A 5 -10.74 9.09 1.33
N ARG A 6 -11.15 7.92 1.86
CA ARG A 6 -10.47 6.66 1.55
C ARG A 6 -10.96 6.15 0.20
N PRO A 7 -10.07 5.96 -0.80
CA PRO A 7 -10.45 5.37 -2.07
C PRO A 7 -11.09 3.99 -1.88
N HIS A 8 -12.18 3.73 -2.61
CA HIS A 8 -12.89 2.44 -2.56
C HIS A 8 -12.50 1.47 -3.68
N LEU A 9 -11.85 1.99 -4.74
CA LEU A 9 -11.45 1.22 -5.93
C LEU A 9 -9.96 1.32 -6.24
N HIS A 10 -9.21 2.15 -5.50
CA HIS A 10 -7.76 2.23 -5.59
C HIS A 10 -7.16 1.52 -4.39
N MET A 11 -6.03 0.86 -4.60
CA MET A 11 -5.28 0.22 -3.53
C MET A 11 -4.70 1.27 -2.58
N THR A 12 -4.89 1.05 -1.28
CA THR A 12 -4.34 1.86 -0.18
C THR A 12 -3.90 0.92 0.94
N PRO A 13 -2.93 1.28 1.79
CA PRO A 13 -2.64 0.47 2.97
C PRO A 13 -3.82 0.56 3.94
N ASP A 14 -3.96 -0.38 4.87
CA ASP A 14 -5.04 -0.33 5.86
C ASP A 14 -4.94 0.90 6.77
N SER A 15 -3.73 1.37 7.06
CA SER A 15 -3.41 2.61 7.78
C SER A 15 -2.02 3.14 7.40
N GLY A 16 -1.55 4.23 8.00
CA GLY A 16 -0.15 4.68 7.87
C GLY A 16 0.23 5.33 6.53
N TRP A 17 1.54 5.42 6.28
CA TRP A 17 2.12 6.06 5.09
C TRP A 17 2.52 5.02 4.04
N MET A 18 2.06 5.22 2.80
CA MET A 18 2.47 4.49 1.62
C MET A 18 3.01 5.46 0.57
N ASN A 19 4.05 5.06 -0.15
CA ASN A 19 4.47 5.74 -1.37
C ASN A 19 4.68 4.75 -2.53
N ASP A 20 5.88 4.71 -3.11
CA ASP A 20 6.16 4.12 -4.42
C ASP A 20 5.69 2.66 -4.51
N PRO A 21 5.04 2.26 -5.62
CA PRO A 21 4.82 0.85 -5.91
C PRO A 21 6.16 0.18 -6.17
N ASN A 22 6.30 -1.04 -5.65
CA ASN A 22 7.49 -1.86 -5.78
C ASN A 22 7.11 -3.29 -6.19
N GLY A 23 8.08 -4.02 -6.74
CA GLY A 23 7.91 -5.45 -7.01
C GLY A 23 6.65 -5.83 -7.81
N LEU A 24 6.24 -5.01 -8.78
CA LEU A 24 5.06 -5.30 -9.61
C LEU A 24 5.32 -6.55 -10.46
N VAL A 25 4.71 -7.66 -10.09
CA VAL A 25 4.94 -8.97 -10.72
C VAL A 25 3.63 -9.69 -10.96
N TYR A 26 3.48 -10.29 -12.14
CA TYR A 26 2.42 -11.26 -12.40
C TYR A 26 2.98 -12.67 -12.36
N PHE A 27 2.47 -13.49 -11.44
CA PHE A 27 2.93 -14.87 -11.24
C PHE A 27 1.79 -15.78 -10.77
N GLY A 28 1.70 -16.99 -11.33
CA GLY A 28 0.71 -17.98 -10.89
C GLY A 28 -0.75 -17.54 -10.99
N GLY A 29 -1.10 -16.65 -11.93
CA GLY A 29 -2.46 -16.13 -12.08
C GLY A 29 -2.80 -14.94 -11.16
N GLN A 30 -1.82 -14.40 -10.44
CA GLN A 30 -2.00 -13.32 -9.48
C GLN A 30 -1.09 -12.14 -9.80
N TYR A 31 -1.62 -10.93 -9.58
CA TYR A 31 -0.83 -9.70 -9.59
C TYR A 31 -0.36 -9.42 -8.16
N HIS A 32 0.95 -9.31 -7.99
CA HIS A 32 1.58 -8.91 -6.74
C HIS A 32 1.98 -7.45 -6.85
N GLN A 33 1.51 -6.64 -5.90
CA GLN A 33 1.91 -5.25 -5.77
C GLN A 33 2.52 -5.04 -4.39
N PHE A 34 3.85 -4.89 -4.35
CA PHE A 34 4.53 -4.39 -3.17
C PHE A 34 4.52 -2.86 -3.19
N TYR A 35 4.84 -2.25 -2.06
CA TYR A 35 4.88 -0.81 -1.91
C TYR A 35 5.73 -0.43 -0.71
N GLN A 36 6.35 0.75 -0.75
CA GLN A 36 6.99 1.32 0.45
C GLN A 36 5.94 1.67 1.50
N TYR A 37 6.16 1.24 2.73
CA TYR A 37 5.18 1.32 3.80
C TYR A 37 5.79 1.69 5.16
N TYR A 38 5.09 2.56 5.91
CA TYR A 38 5.33 2.85 7.31
C TYR A 38 4.01 2.88 8.10
N PRO A 39 3.69 1.82 8.89
CA PRO A 39 2.39 1.68 9.56
C PRO A 39 2.19 2.61 10.75
N GLN A 40 3.27 3.09 11.39
CA GLN A 40 3.19 3.80 12.66
C GLN A 40 2.91 5.30 12.53
N ASP A 41 3.04 5.88 11.33
CA ASP A 41 2.81 7.31 11.12
C ASP A 41 2.28 7.59 9.70
N THR A 42 1.87 8.82 9.48
CA THR A 42 1.35 9.36 8.21
C THR A 42 2.35 10.31 7.56
N VAL A 43 3.64 10.09 7.81
CA VAL A 43 4.77 10.77 7.17
C VAL A 43 5.81 9.73 6.74
N TRP A 44 6.76 10.13 5.91
CA TRP A 44 7.87 9.25 5.56
C TRP A 44 8.74 8.93 6.80
N GLY A 45 9.31 7.72 6.86
CA GLY A 45 10.00 7.18 8.02
C GLY A 45 10.71 5.84 7.72
N PRO A 46 10.81 4.91 8.69
CA PRO A 46 11.39 3.58 8.51
C PRO A 46 10.60 2.68 7.56
N MET A 47 10.84 2.86 6.26
CA MET A 47 10.12 2.15 5.19
C MET A 47 10.50 0.68 5.11
N HIS A 48 9.50 -0.15 4.83
CA HIS A 48 9.67 -1.53 4.38
C HIS A 48 8.68 -1.84 3.25
N TRP A 49 8.91 -2.97 2.58
CA TRP A 49 7.98 -3.45 1.57
C TRP A 49 6.92 -4.30 2.23
N ASP A 50 5.68 -3.86 2.10
CA ASP A 50 4.52 -4.69 2.37
C ASP A 50 3.90 -5.13 1.03
N ILE A 51 3.00 -6.11 1.06
CA ILE A 51 2.35 -6.68 -0.12
C ILE A 51 0.84 -6.68 0.06
N ARG A 52 0.14 -6.46 -1.05
CA ARG A 52 -1.29 -6.79 -1.18
C ARG A 52 -1.50 -7.82 -2.28
#